data_AF-A0A5A9N8P7-F1
#
_entry.id   AF-A0A5A9N8P7-F1
#
_cell.length_a   1.000
_cell.length_b   1.000
_cell.length_c   1.000
_cell.angle_alpha   90.00
_cell.angle_beta   90.00
_cell.angle_gamma   90.00
#
_symmetry.space_group_name_H-M   'P 1'
#
loop_
_entity.id
_entity.type
_entity.pdbx_description
1 polymer ?
#
loop_
_entity_poly.entity_id
_entity_poly.type
_entity_poly.pdbx_seq_one_letter_code
_entity_poly.pdbx_strand_id
1 'polypeptide(L)'
;MSLRMRSTFLLLCLLTVVQTFGILRKDKSGNHQEITRTAVLRATATTCMVTEGFIMPKPLNIKTLAEACGKMKYKDHFEKAIRVICYYNVKRDLLSDPEYHFNNKKFKLGKKLITDGITKITGQVMSQSFDDARETLGKILHTLQVSEE
;
A
#
# COMPACT_ATOMS: atom_id res chain seq x y z
N MET A 1 -51.70 -4.73 -20.46
CA MET A 1 -50.23 -4.74 -20.54
C MET A 1 -49.69 -5.26 -19.21
N SER A 2 -49.27 -6.53 -19.20
CA SER A 2 -49.29 -7.42 -18.04
C SER A 2 -48.21 -7.13 -17.00
N LEU A 3 -48.53 -7.30 -15.70
CA LEU A 3 -47.59 -7.32 -14.56
C LEU A 3 -46.36 -8.21 -14.82
N ARG A 4 -46.48 -9.22 -15.69
CA ARG A 4 -45.39 -10.08 -16.18
C ARG A 4 -44.24 -9.31 -16.84
N MET A 5 -44.53 -8.27 -17.62
CA MET A 5 -43.50 -7.50 -18.34
C MET A 5 -42.65 -6.61 -17.41
N ARG A 6 -43.20 -6.16 -16.27
CA ARG A 6 -42.46 -5.36 -15.28
C ARG A 6 -41.50 -6.21 -14.46
N SER A 7 -41.92 -7.43 -14.11
CA SER A 7 -41.10 -8.39 -13.37
C SER A 7 -39.88 -8.86 -14.19
N THR A 8 -40.07 -9.11 -15.49
CA THR A 8 -38.97 -9.46 -16.40
C THR A 8 -37.96 -8.35 -16.60
N PHE A 9 -38.40 -7.08 -16.60
CA PHE A 9 -37.50 -5.93 -16.76
C PHE A 9 -36.66 -5.68 -15.50
N LEU A 10 -37.24 -5.86 -14.31
CA LEU A 10 -36.53 -5.81 -13.03
C LEU A 10 -35.49 -6.94 -12.89
N LEU A 11 -35.83 -8.17 -13.33
CA LEU A 11 -34.87 -9.28 -13.35
C LEU A 11 -33.72 -9.02 -14.34
N LEU A 12 -34.00 -8.41 -15.50
CA LEU A 12 -32.99 -8.08 -16.50
C LEU A 12 -32.03 -6.98 -16.01
N CYS A 13 -32.52 -5.97 -15.29
CA CYS A 13 -31.69 -4.95 -14.64
C CYS A 13 -30.82 -5.51 -13.51
N LEU A 14 -31.28 -6.53 -12.78
CA LEU A 14 -30.49 -7.20 -11.75
C LEU A 14 -29.35 -8.03 -12.35
N LEU A 15 -29.56 -8.61 -13.53
CA LEU A 15 -28.53 -9.39 -14.24
C LEU A 15 -27.44 -8.50 -14.86
N THR A 16 -27.76 -7.28 -15.30
CA THR A 16 -26.74 -6.35 -15.83
C THR A 16 -25.86 -5.77 -14.73
N VAL A 17 -26.37 -5.53 -13.52
CA VAL A 17 -25.58 -5.07 -12.37
C VAL A 17 -24.58 -6.13 -11.89
N VAL A 18 -24.91 -7.42 -12.02
CA VAL A 18 -23.98 -8.52 -11.72
C VAL A 18 -22.84 -8.59 -12.75
N GLN A 19 -23.08 -8.17 -14.00
CA GLN A 19 -22.07 -8.20 -15.07
C GLN A 19 -21.20 -6.93 -15.16
N THR A 20 -21.58 -5.81 -14.54
CA THR A 20 -20.76 -4.57 -14.54
C THR A 20 -19.69 -4.52 -13.46
N PHE A 21 -19.69 -5.46 -12.51
CA PHE A 21 -18.56 -5.74 -11.63
C PHE A 21 -17.77 -6.95 -12.11
N GLY A 22 -17.49 -7.02 -13.42
CA GLY A 22 -16.26 -7.68 -13.84
C GLY A 22 -15.11 -6.88 -13.23
N ILE A 23 -14.62 -7.30 -12.06
CA ILE A 23 -13.32 -6.87 -11.55
C ILE A 23 -12.37 -7.21 -12.69
N LEU A 24 -11.97 -6.19 -13.45
CA LEU A 24 -10.91 -6.31 -14.44
C LEU A 24 -9.69 -6.74 -13.64
N ARG A 25 -9.48 -8.06 -13.55
CA ARG A 25 -8.28 -8.68 -13.04
C ARG A 25 -7.18 -8.17 -13.94
N LYS A 26 -6.53 -7.10 -13.50
CA LYS A 26 -5.35 -6.59 -14.16
C LYS A 26 -4.30 -7.63 -13.87
N ASP A 27 -3.96 -8.46 -14.86
CA ASP A 27 -2.90 -9.47 -14.79
C ASP A 27 -1.51 -8.88 -14.49
N LYS A 28 -1.41 -7.55 -14.33
CA LYS A 28 -0.25 -6.77 -13.90
C LYS A 28 -0.49 -6.03 -12.58
N SER A 29 -1.28 -6.59 -11.67
CA SER A 29 -1.19 -6.22 -10.27
C SER A 29 0.22 -6.56 -9.81
N GLY A 30 1.09 -5.54 -9.61
CA GLY A 30 2.40 -5.78 -9.02
C GLY A 30 2.23 -6.57 -7.73
N ASN A 31 3.16 -7.47 -7.41
CA ASN A 31 3.09 -8.18 -6.13
C ASN A 31 3.19 -7.16 -4.96
N HIS A 32 2.81 -7.55 -3.74
CA HIS A 32 2.83 -6.65 -2.59
C HIS A 32 4.17 -5.93 -2.41
N GLN A 33 5.28 -6.61 -2.75
CA GLN A 33 6.61 -6.03 -2.78
C GLN A 33 6.73 -4.83 -3.74
N GLU A 34 6.29 -4.95 -4.99
CA GLU A 34 6.37 -3.88 -6.00
C GLU A 34 5.45 -2.71 -5.65
N ILE A 35 4.23 -3.01 -5.19
CA ILE A 35 3.28 -1.97 -4.75
C ILE A 35 3.86 -1.20 -3.57
N THR A 36 4.35 -1.90 -2.54
CA THR A 36 4.96 -1.30 -1.35
C THR A 36 6.19 -0.48 -1.73
N ARG A 37 7.09 -1.03 -2.54
CA ARG A 37 8.29 -0.33 -3.01
C ARG A 37 7.92 0.97 -3.73
N THR A 38 6.95 0.91 -4.64
CA THR A 38 6.49 2.08 -5.40
C THR A 38 5.85 3.13 -4.49
N ALA A 39 5.03 2.71 -3.53
CA ALA A 39 4.41 3.59 -2.56
C ALA A 39 5.44 4.32 -1.70
N VAL A 40 6.44 3.61 -1.18
CA VAL A 40 7.52 4.23 -0.39
C VAL A 40 8.32 5.22 -1.23
N LEU A 41 8.69 4.86 -2.47
CA LEU A 41 9.41 5.78 -3.37
C LEU A 41 8.62 7.06 -3.66
N ARG A 42 7.31 6.95 -3.90
CA ARG A 42 6.43 8.11 -4.13
C ARG A 42 6.31 8.98 -2.88
N ALA A 43 6.11 8.37 -1.70
CA ALA A 43 6.02 9.11 -0.44
C ALA A 43 7.32 9.86 -0.15
N THR A 44 8.49 9.22 -0.35
CA THR A 44 9.79 9.89 -0.21
C THR A 44 9.96 11.01 -1.23
N ALA A 45 9.53 10.83 -2.49
CA ALA A 45 9.55 11.90 -3.49
C ALA A 45 8.74 13.12 -3.06
N THR A 46 7.54 12.91 -2.48
CA THR A 46 6.73 14.00 -1.91
C THR A 46 7.47 14.75 -0.82
N THR A 47 8.20 14.03 0.07
CA THR A 47 9.00 14.70 1.11
C THR A 47 10.18 15.50 0.56
N CYS A 48 10.68 15.16 -0.63
CA CYS A 48 11.79 15.88 -1.26
C CYS A 48 11.35 17.07 -2.12
N MET A 49 10.05 17.29 -2.33
CA MET A 49 9.55 18.43 -3.13
C MET A 49 9.91 19.79 -2.53
N VAL A 50 10.21 19.85 -1.23
CA VAL A 50 10.65 21.07 -0.55
C VAL A 50 12.16 21.35 -0.74
N THR A 51 12.91 20.43 -1.32
CA THR A 51 14.33 20.62 -1.65
C THR A 51 14.45 21.56 -2.85
N GLU A 52 15.32 22.56 -2.74
CA GLU A 52 15.62 23.48 -3.85
C GLU A 52 16.10 22.71 -5.08
N GLY A 53 15.56 23.06 -6.26
CA GLY A 53 15.91 22.40 -7.51
C GLY A 53 15.36 20.97 -7.67
N PHE A 54 14.47 20.51 -6.78
CA PHE A 54 13.86 19.20 -6.92
C PHE A 54 13.04 19.09 -8.21
N ILE A 55 13.36 18.09 -9.03
CA ILE A 55 12.58 17.70 -10.20
C ILE A 55 12.20 16.23 -10.01
N MET A 56 10.91 15.93 -10.19
CA MET A 56 10.40 14.55 -10.06
C MET A 56 11.17 13.62 -11.02
N PRO A 57 11.93 12.64 -10.50
CA PRO A 57 12.80 11.83 -11.33
C PRO A 57 12.00 10.88 -12.23
N LYS A 58 12.47 10.70 -13.46
CA LYS A 58 11.98 9.71 -14.43
C LYS A 58 13.18 8.94 -14.99
N PRO A 59 13.31 7.63 -14.76
CA PRO A 59 12.42 6.76 -13.97
C PRO A 59 12.48 7.05 -12.47
N LEU A 60 11.40 6.75 -11.73
CA LEU A 60 11.39 6.82 -10.26
C LEU A 60 11.98 5.55 -9.66
N ASN A 61 13.23 5.62 -9.20
CA ASN A 61 13.90 4.54 -8.47
C ASN A 61 14.80 5.12 -7.38
N ILE A 62 15.46 4.26 -6.59
CA ILE A 62 16.27 4.69 -5.43
C ILE A 62 17.40 5.64 -5.84
N LYS A 63 18.10 5.33 -6.93
CA LYS A 63 19.26 6.11 -7.39
C LYS A 63 18.80 7.50 -7.85
N THR A 64 17.85 7.55 -8.77
CA THR A 64 17.36 8.81 -9.34
C THR A 64 16.64 9.67 -8.30
N LEU A 65 15.96 9.04 -7.34
CA LEU A 65 15.34 9.75 -6.22
C LEU A 65 16.38 10.31 -5.25
N ALA A 66 17.39 9.53 -4.85
CA ALA A 66 18.46 10.02 -3.99
C ALA A 66 19.20 11.21 -4.62
N GLU A 67 19.33 11.22 -5.96
CA GLU A 67 19.88 12.34 -6.73
C GLU A 67 18.97 13.56 -6.70
N ALA A 68 17.70 13.41 -7.07
CA ALA A 68 16.72 14.49 -7.05
C ALA A 68 16.56 15.11 -5.64
N CYS A 69 16.64 14.29 -4.59
CA CYS A 69 16.58 14.75 -3.20
C CYS A 69 17.87 15.44 -2.71
N GLY A 70 18.97 15.44 -3.49
CA GLY A 70 20.27 15.93 -3.03
C GLY A 70 20.90 15.07 -1.91
N LYS A 71 20.54 13.79 -1.84
CA LYS A 71 20.92 12.84 -0.78
C LYS A 71 21.66 11.60 -1.31
N MET A 72 22.37 11.73 -2.44
CA MET A 72 23.12 10.60 -3.04
C MET A 72 24.06 9.89 -2.09
N LYS A 73 24.70 10.63 -1.17
CA LYS A 73 25.55 10.06 -0.11
C LYS A 73 24.84 8.99 0.73
N TYR A 74 23.51 9.04 0.85
CA TYR A 74 22.70 8.15 1.67
C TYR A 74 21.91 7.11 0.86
N LYS A 75 22.22 6.94 -0.44
CA LYS A 75 21.50 6.03 -1.35
C LYS A 75 21.40 4.60 -0.80
N ASP A 76 22.48 4.07 -0.22
CA ASP A 76 22.49 2.70 0.34
C ASP A 76 21.62 2.57 1.60
N HIS A 77 21.53 3.63 2.41
CA HIS A 77 20.62 3.67 3.56
C HIS A 77 19.16 3.66 3.11
N PHE A 78 18.82 4.41 2.06
CA PHE A 78 17.48 4.36 1.47
C PHE A 78 17.16 2.96 0.92
N GLU A 79 18.12 2.34 0.24
CA GLU A 79 17.93 0.99 -0.29
C GLU A 79 17.71 -0.05 0.82
N LYS A 80 18.50 0.01 1.90
CA LYS A 80 18.30 -0.84 3.07
C LYS A 80 16.93 -0.60 3.70
N ALA A 81 16.53 0.66 3.89
CA ALA A 81 15.25 1.01 4.50
C ALA A 81 14.05 0.46 3.70
N ILE A 82 14.06 0.67 2.38
CA ILE A 82 12.99 0.15 1.50
C ILE A 82 12.97 -1.37 1.52
N ARG A 83 14.12 -2.04 1.54
CA ARG A 83 14.20 -3.51 1.65
C ARG A 83 13.56 -4.03 2.95
N VAL A 84 13.86 -3.41 4.09
CA VAL A 84 13.27 -3.79 5.39
C VAL A 84 11.75 -3.62 5.38
N ILE A 85 11.26 -2.46 4.90
CA ILE A 85 9.81 -2.20 4.82
C ILE A 85 9.12 -3.23 3.93
N CYS A 86 9.68 -3.51 2.74
CA CYS A 86 9.12 -4.50 1.82
C CYS A 86 9.16 -5.92 2.40
N TYR A 87 10.24 -6.29 3.10
CA TYR A 87 10.37 -7.60 3.74
C TYR A 87 9.25 -7.81 4.77
N TYR A 88 9.03 -6.85 5.68
CA TYR A 88 8.00 -6.98 6.71
C TYR A 88 6.58 -6.83 6.19
N ASN A 89 6.39 -6.20 5.03
CA ASN A 89 5.13 -6.21 4.30
C ASN A 89 4.83 -7.59 3.72
N VAL A 90 5.75 -8.18 2.96
CA VAL A 90 5.57 -9.51 2.33
C VAL A 90 5.57 -10.65 3.36
N LYS A 91 6.32 -10.51 4.46
CA LYS A 91 6.36 -11.53 5.52
C LYS A 91 4.97 -11.81 6.10
N ARG A 92 4.07 -10.84 6.09
CA ARG A 92 2.70 -11.01 6.58
C ARG A 92 1.84 -11.88 5.64
N ASP A 93 2.06 -11.81 4.33
CA ASP A 93 1.45 -12.75 3.38
C ASP A 93 1.82 -14.20 3.69
N LEU A 94 3.10 -14.44 4.01
CA LEU A 94 3.63 -15.79 4.27
C LEU A 94 3.14 -16.38 5.59
N LEU A 95 2.87 -15.52 6.58
CA LEU A 95 2.37 -15.95 7.88
C LEU A 95 0.84 -16.14 7.89
N SER A 96 0.14 -15.67 6.84
CA SER A 96 -1.32 -15.68 6.74
C SER A 96 -1.97 -15.12 8.01
N ASP A 97 -1.39 -14.04 8.55
CA ASP A 97 -1.82 -13.45 9.81
C ASP A 97 -3.21 -12.80 9.62
N PRO A 98 -4.32 -13.44 10.04
CA PRO A 98 -5.65 -13.08 9.54
C PRO A 98 -6.05 -11.66 9.93
N GLU A 99 -5.47 -11.11 11.00
CA GLU A 99 -5.72 -9.77 11.50
C GLU A 99 -5.25 -8.66 10.55
N TYR A 100 -4.27 -8.93 9.68
CA TYR A 100 -3.77 -7.95 8.72
C TYR A 100 -4.45 -8.03 7.33
N HIS A 101 -5.26 -9.05 7.06
CA HIS A 101 -6.03 -9.15 5.82
C HIS A 101 -7.34 -8.34 5.91
N PHE A 102 -7.49 -7.37 5.00
CA PHE A 102 -8.62 -6.45 5.00
C PHE A 102 -9.85 -7.07 4.33
N ASN A 103 -10.59 -7.91 5.07
CA ASN A 103 -11.93 -8.36 4.68
C ASN A 103 -13.01 -7.56 5.42
N ASN A 104 -14.23 -7.52 4.86
CA ASN A 104 -15.33 -6.65 5.31
C ASN A 104 -15.70 -6.85 6.82
N LYS A 105 -15.35 -8.00 7.42
CA LYS A 105 -15.57 -8.30 8.84
C LYS A 105 -14.48 -7.75 9.78
N LYS A 106 -13.36 -7.26 9.23
CA LYS A 106 -12.17 -6.79 9.99
C LYS A 106 -11.85 -5.32 9.79
N PHE A 107 -12.71 -4.51 9.15
CA PHE A 107 -12.46 -3.08 8.93
C PHE A 107 -12.05 -2.32 10.21
N LYS A 108 -12.77 -2.53 11.31
CA LYS A 108 -12.45 -1.89 12.60
C LYS A 108 -11.08 -2.31 13.14
N LEU A 109 -10.72 -3.58 12.96
CA LEU A 109 -9.42 -4.12 13.35
C LEU A 109 -8.31 -3.54 12.47
N GLY A 110 -8.50 -3.52 11.15
CA GLY A 110 -7.55 -2.91 10.21
C GLY A 110 -7.31 -1.42 10.51
N LYS A 111 -8.37 -0.65 10.75
CA LYS A 111 -8.26 0.75 11.19
C LYS A 111 -7.45 0.87 12.49
N LYS A 112 -7.73 0.03 13.48
CA LYS A 112 -7.00 0.02 14.75
C LYS A 112 -5.51 -0.29 14.55
N LEU A 113 -5.17 -1.32 13.76
CA LEU A 113 -3.78 -1.69 13.47
C LEU A 113 -3.01 -0.54 12.81
N ILE A 114 -3.63 0.17 11.87
CA ILE A 114 -3.02 1.33 11.22
C ILE A 114 -2.80 2.46 12.23
N THR A 115 -3.83 2.83 13.02
CA THR A 115 -3.74 3.92 13.98
C THR A 115 -2.72 3.63 15.09
N ASP A 116 -2.79 2.45 15.71
CA ASP A 116 -1.84 2.04 16.75
C ASP A 116 -0.41 1.94 16.19
N GLY A 117 -0.26 1.44 14.97
CA GLY A 117 1.04 1.37 14.30
C GLY A 117 1.63 2.74 13.99
N ILE A 118 0.83 3.73 13.59
CA ILE A 118 1.30 5.11 13.41
C ILE A 118 1.78 5.69 14.75
N THR A 119 0.99 5.53 15.83
CA THR A 119 1.40 5.97 17.18
C THR A 119 2.73 5.32 17.59
N LYS A 120 2.88 4.02 17.33
CA LYS A 120 4.12 3.28 17.62
C LYS A 120 5.31 3.79 16.81
N ILE A 121 5.13 4.02 15.51
CA ILE A 121 6.18 4.57 14.62
C ILE A 121 6.63 5.94 15.13
N THR A 122 5.70 6.81 15.53
CA THR A 122 6.05 8.12 16.11
C THR A 122 6.95 7.97 17.33
N GLY A 123 6.59 7.10 18.27
CA GLY A 123 7.43 6.82 19.45
C GLY A 123 8.81 6.22 19.11
N GLN A 124 8.86 5.34 18.11
CA GLN A 124 10.11 4.74 17.63
C GLN A 124 11.01 5.78 16.95
N VAL A 125 10.45 6.69 16.15
CA VAL A 125 11.21 7.79 15.54
C VAL A 125 11.74 8.75 16.61
N MET A 126 10.92 9.11 17.60
CA MET A 126 11.34 9.97 18.72
C MET A 126 12.46 9.36 19.57
N SER A 127 12.46 8.05 19.74
CA SER A 127 13.51 7.30 20.45
C SER A 127 14.67 6.86 19.55
N GLN A 128 14.70 7.30 18.28
CA GLN A 128 15.71 6.93 17.28
C GLN A 128 15.79 5.42 16.96
N SER A 129 14.73 4.67 17.28
CA SER A 129 14.55 3.25 16.96
C SER A 129 14.12 3.06 15.50
N PHE A 130 14.95 3.51 14.55
CA PHE A 130 14.58 3.61 13.14
C PHE A 130 14.37 2.25 12.45
N ASP A 131 15.05 1.20 12.89
CA ASP A 131 14.85 -0.14 12.35
C ASP A 131 13.49 -0.71 12.77
N ASP A 132 13.11 -0.54 14.04
CA ASP A 132 11.78 -0.94 14.53
C ASP A 132 10.66 -0.13 13.89
N ALA A 133 10.91 1.16 13.60
CA ALA A 133 9.98 2.02 12.87
C ALA A 133 9.72 1.48 11.45
N ARG A 134 10.78 1.06 10.73
CA ARG A 134 10.67 0.48 9.39
C ARG A 134 9.94 -0.86 9.40
N GLU A 135 10.22 -1.70 10.40
CA GLU A 135 9.49 -2.95 10.60
C GLU A 135 7.99 -2.69 10.83
N THR A 136 7.65 -1.78 11.74
CA THR A 136 6.26 -1.44 12.06
C THR A 136 5.56 -0.86 10.84
N LEU A 137 6.24 -0.01 10.06
CA LEU A 137 5.73 0.54 8.81
C LEU A 137 5.42 -0.55 7.79
N GLY A 138 6.32 -1.52 7.60
CA GLY A 138 6.08 -2.66 6.70
C GLY A 138 4.82 -3.45 7.07
N LYS A 139 4.63 -3.71 8.37
CA LYS A 139 3.47 -4.45 8.90
C LYS A 139 2.15 -3.72 8.61
N ILE A 140 2.07 -2.42 8.87
CA ILE A 140 0.82 -1.66 8.65
C ILE A 140 0.53 -1.38 7.18
N LEU A 141 1.56 -1.27 6.32
CA LEU A 141 1.36 -1.11 4.88
C LEU A 141 0.70 -2.35 4.26
N HIS A 142 0.97 -3.53 4.81
CA HIS A 142 0.30 -4.75 4.37
C HIS A 142 -1.21 -4.70 4.65
N THR A 143 -1.64 -4.13 5.79
CA THR A 143 -3.08 -3.93 6.10
C THR A 143 -3.82 -3.07 5.10
N LEU A 144 -3.11 -2.19 4.39
CA LEU A 144 -3.67 -1.29 3.39
C LEU A 144 -3.75 -1.93 2.00
N GLN A 145 -3.11 -3.08 1.80
CA GLN A 145 -3.13 -3.82 0.55
C GLN A 145 -4.22 -4.87 0.60
N VAL A 146 -5.12 -4.85 -0.39
CA VAL A 146 -6.15 -5.88 -0.51
C VAL A 146 -5.45 -7.12 -1.06
N SER A 147 -5.22 -8.11 -0.19
CA SER A 147 -4.96 -9.48 -0.64
C SER A 147 -6.28 -10.03 -1.20
N GLU A 148 -6.37 -10.26 -2.51
CA GLU A 148 -7.35 -11.21 -3.04
C GLU A 148 -6.90 -12.61 -2.57
N GLU A 149 -7.48 -13.09 -1.47
CA GLU A 149 -7.56 -14.53 -1.18
C GLU A 149 -8.83 -15.09 -1.81
#